data_AF-A0AAD6S5J7-F1
#
_entry.id   AF-A0AAD6S5J7-F1
#
_cell.length_a   1.000
_cell.length_b   1.000
_cell.length_c   1.000
_cell.angle_alpha   90.00
_cell.angle_beta   90.00
_cell.angle_gamma   90.00
#
_symmetry.space_group_name_H-M   'P 1'
#
loop_
_entity.id
_entity.type
_entity.pdbx_description
1 polymer ?
#
loop_
_entity_poly.entity_id
_entity_poly.type
_entity_poly.pdbx_seq_one_letter_code
_entity_poly.pdbx_strand_id
1 'polypeptide(L)'
;MDAPLPTPAGLSRRPRPYPAHSPLRTSPLRPLCLARDRLRLWVPLVPRKAEDNHGLTLPIDLQRLEDVMFFAWASGTHETYGSGLLIYHVFCDGRGIPESQRCPASSLLISSFIATLAGSYSGSTLTNCYSGVRAWHVPHSIQWSVEQAAIDAVLKAGATLAPQSSKRKKRLPYTVEVLLIILHHLNLSLPFDAAVWACLTSIFYSVARVGEFTVRTLTSFNPIIHVTRSHIRRVGRKHGPAKILPIWEHPAITRVRLPKVACPDASIHCSRTMDDFSVGRV
;
A
#
# COMPACT_ATOMS: atom_id res chain seq x y z
N MET A 1 22.00 -8.38 22.75
CA MET A 1 21.66 -9.49 21.84
C MET A 1 20.65 -8.99 20.84
N ASP A 2 20.96 -9.10 19.55
CA ASP A 2 20.14 -8.57 18.48
C ASP A 2 18.96 -9.50 18.16
N ALA A 3 17.74 -9.00 18.33
CA ALA A 3 16.54 -9.76 17.97
C ALA A 3 16.50 -10.00 16.45
N PRO A 4 16.07 -11.21 15.99
CA PRO A 4 15.92 -11.49 14.58
C PRO A 4 14.85 -10.60 13.96
N LEU A 5 15.14 -10.04 12.78
CA LEU A 5 14.18 -9.21 12.06
C LEU A 5 13.06 -10.09 11.49
N PRO A 6 11.80 -9.63 11.50
CA PRO A 6 10.69 -10.39 10.97
C PRO A 6 10.91 -10.67 9.48
N THR A 7 10.82 -11.93 9.07
CA THR A 7 10.93 -12.26 7.64
C THR A 7 9.70 -11.68 6.94
N PRO A 8 9.85 -10.90 5.85
CA PRO A 8 8.71 -10.41 5.10
C PRO A 8 7.84 -11.60 4.68
N ALA A 9 6.59 -11.63 5.12
CA ALA A 9 5.62 -12.67 4.76
C ALA A 9 5.31 -12.56 3.26
N GLY A 10 6.13 -13.19 2.43
CA GLY A 10 6.00 -13.22 0.98
C GLY A 10 5.52 -14.57 0.51
N LEU A 11 4.37 -14.61 -0.18
CA LEU A 11 4.06 -15.73 -1.06
C LEU A 11 5.22 -15.88 -2.06
N SER A 12 5.85 -17.06 -2.10
CA SER A 12 6.91 -17.39 -3.05
C SER A 12 6.39 -17.17 -4.47
N ARG A 13 6.74 -16.02 -5.06
CA ARG A 13 6.43 -15.67 -6.44
C ARG A 13 7.74 -15.58 -7.18
N ARG A 14 7.87 -16.37 -8.26
CA ARG A 14 9.04 -16.26 -9.14
C ARG A 14 9.02 -14.91 -9.86
N PRO A 15 10.16 -14.20 -9.92
CA PRO A 15 10.26 -12.99 -10.72
C PRO A 15 10.05 -13.32 -12.20
N ARG A 16 9.33 -12.45 -12.91
CA ARG A 16 9.17 -12.57 -14.37
C ARG A 16 10.36 -11.93 -15.08
N PRO A 17 10.83 -12.50 -16.20
CA PRO A 17 11.82 -11.85 -17.05
C PRO A 17 11.35 -10.48 -17.54
N TYR A 18 12.31 -9.59 -17.83
CA TYR A 18 12.01 -8.27 -18.39
C TYR A 18 11.54 -8.38 -19.84
N PRO A 19 10.60 -7.52 -20.29
CA PRO A 19 10.15 -7.52 -21.68
C PRO A 19 11.29 -7.18 -22.65
N ALA A 20 11.30 -7.83 -23.82
CA ALA A 20 12.35 -7.66 -24.83
C ALA A 20 12.51 -6.22 -25.35
N HIS A 21 11.45 -5.41 -25.31
CA HIS A 21 11.46 -4.01 -25.77
C HIS A 21 11.99 -3.02 -24.72
N SER A 22 12.35 -3.48 -23.52
CA SER A 22 12.95 -2.63 -22.47
C SER A 22 13.99 -3.43 -21.67
N PRO A 23 15.05 -3.94 -22.33
CA PRO A 23 15.99 -4.83 -21.67
C PRO A 23 16.86 -4.04 -20.70
N LEU A 24 16.68 -4.30 -19.40
CA LEU A 24 17.67 -3.95 -18.40
C LEU A 24 18.97 -4.70 -18.73
N ARG A 25 20.11 -4.02 -18.77
CA ARG A 25 21.40 -4.69 -18.97
C ARG A 25 21.67 -5.61 -17.78
N THR A 26 22.13 -6.82 -18.07
CA THR A 26 22.52 -7.78 -17.04
C THR A 26 23.68 -7.22 -16.22
N SER A 27 23.56 -7.30 -14.89
CA SER A 27 24.57 -6.81 -13.97
C SER A 27 24.53 -7.65 -12.69
N PRO A 28 25.69 -8.04 -12.12
CA PRO A 28 25.73 -8.72 -10.82
C PRO A 28 25.19 -7.82 -9.69
N LEU A 29 25.23 -6.50 -9.87
CA LEU A 29 24.72 -5.51 -8.92
C LEU A 29 23.18 -5.39 -8.93
N ARG A 30 22.54 -5.95 -9.96
CA ARG A 30 21.08 -5.85 -10.18
C ARG A 30 20.51 -7.22 -10.55
N PRO A 31 20.54 -8.20 -9.64
CA PRO A 31 20.01 -9.53 -9.89
C PRO A 31 18.51 -9.50 -10.19
N LEU A 32 18.04 -10.49 -10.97
CA LEU A 32 16.62 -10.64 -11.27
C LEU A 32 15.85 -10.99 -9.98
N CYS A 33 14.96 -10.08 -9.58
CA CYS A 33 14.15 -10.21 -8.37
C CYS A 33 12.78 -9.54 -8.52
N LEU A 34 11.88 -9.74 -7.54
CA LEU A 34 10.58 -9.09 -7.53
C LEU A 34 10.74 -7.58 -7.34
N ALA A 35 9.76 -6.80 -7.80
CA ALA A 35 9.78 -5.34 -7.63
C ALA A 35 9.96 -4.92 -6.17
N ARG A 36 9.33 -5.65 -5.23
CA ARG A 36 9.43 -5.37 -3.79
C ARG A 36 10.85 -5.55 -3.22
N ASP A 37 11.68 -6.36 -3.86
CA ASP A 37 13.00 -6.74 -3.33
C ASP A 37 14.12 -5.89 -3.92
N ARG A 38 13.87 -5.14 -5.00
CA ARG A 38 14.91 -4.39 -5.72
C ARG A 38 15.64 -3.37 -4.87
N LEU A 39 14.94 -2.65 -3.99
CA LEU A 39 15.58 -1.65 -3.13
C LEU A 39 16.69 -2.27 -2.26
N ARG A 40 16.50 -3.52 -1.82
CA ARG A 40 17.43 -4.28 -0.98
C ARG A 40 18.47 -5.03 -1.80
N LEU A 41 18.02 -5.76 -2.82
CA LEU A 41 18.88 -6.67 -3.59
C LEU A 41 19.70 -5.98 -4.68
N TRP A 42 19.33 -4.76 -5.09
CA TRP A 42 20.13 -3.98 -6.02
C TRP A 42 21.08 -3.10 -5.24
N VAL A 43 22.38 -3.27 -5.51
CA VAL A 43 23.44 -2.64 -4.73
C VAL A 43 24.20 -1.62 -5.60
N PRO A 44 24.52 -0.44 -5.07
CA PRO A 44 25.41 0.52 -5.72
C PRO A 44 26.81 -0.05 -5.96
N LEU A 45 27.52 0.45 -6.97
CA LEU A 45 28.92 0.05 -7.22
C LEU A 45 29.86 0.56 -6.13
N VAL A 46 29.62 1.78 -5.62
CA VAL A 46 30.47 2.39 -4.59
C VAL A 46 30.14 1.73 -3.25
N PRO A 47 31.09 1.00 -2.64
CA PRO A 47 30.86 0.38 -1.35
C PRO A 47 30.78 1.45 -0.25
N ARG A 48 29.97 1.18 0.77
CA ARG A 48 29.83 2.01 1.95
C ARG A 48 31.20 2.21 2.61
N LYS A 49 31.54 3.45 2.98
CA LYS A 49 32.59 3.69 3.98
C LYS A 49 31.98 3.59 5.36
N ALA A 50 32.51 2.71 6.21
CA ALA A 50 32.17 2.63 7.63
C ALA A 50 32.91 3.72 8.42
N GLU A 51 32.94 4.94 7.89
CA GLU A 51 33.59 6.09 8.49
C GLU A 51 32.49 7.09 8.79
N ASP A 52 32.39 7.55 10.04
CA ASP A 52 31.56 8.71 10.35
C ASP A 52 32.18 9.98 9.74
N ASN A 53 31.51 11.13 9.88
CA ASN A 53 32.04 12.43 9.41
C ASN A 53 33.38 12.83 10.07
N HIS A 54 33.84 12.07 11.07
CA HIS A 54 35.08 12.26 11.80
C HIS A 54 36.13 11.16 11.53
N GLY A 55 35.86 10.23 10.62
CA GLY A 55 36.76 9.13 10.25
C GLY A 55 36.82 7.98 11.26
N LEU A 56 35.91 7.91 12.24
CA LEU A 56 35.86 6.83 13.21
C LEU A 56 35.15 5.61 12.61
N THR A 57 35.83 4.47 12.64
CA THR A 57 35.24 3.17 12.33
C THR A 57 34.52 2.63 13.55
N LEU A 58 33.20 2.84 13.61
CA LEU A 58 32.38 2.23 14.65
C LEU A 58 32.15 0.74 14.30
N PRO A 59 32.14 -0.17 15.29
CA PRO A 59 31.80 -1.59 15.09
C PRO A 59 30.29 -1.75 14.87
N ILE A 60 29.76 -1.14 13.81
CA ILE A 60 28.33 -1.14 13.46
C ILE A 60 28.06 -2.25 12.46
N ASP A 61 27.02 -3.05 12.72
CA ASP A 61 26.42 -3.92 11.72
C ASP A 61 25.60 -3.08 10.72
N LEU A 62 26.29 -2.64 9.66
CA LEU A 62 25.74 -1.81 8.60
C LEU A 62 24.62 -2.53 7.83
N GLN A 63 24.71 -3.85 7.71
CA GLN A 63 23.70 -4.68 7.05
C GLN A 63 22.40 -4.73 7.85
N ARG A 64 22.50 -4.86 9.18
CA ARG A 64 21.34 -4.81 10.06
C ARG A 64 20.66 -3.44 10.03
N LEU A 65 21.43 -2.36 9.99
CA LEU A 65 20.89 -1.01 9.87
C LEU A 65 20.12 -0.82 8.55
N GLU A 66 20.68 -1.30 7.43
CA GLU A 66 19.99 -1.34 6.13
C GLU A 66 18.68 -2.10 6.20
N ASP A 67 18.74 -3.33 6.70
CA ASP A 67 17.59 -4.21 6.80
C ASP A 67 16.49 -3.57 7.65
N VAL A 68 16.84 -2.91 8.76
CA VAL A 68 15.90 -2.14 9.59
C VAL A 68 15.31 -0.96 8.82
N MET A 69 16.11 -0.20 8.07
CA MET A 69 15.61 0.92 7.27
C MET A 69 14.59 0.47 6.21
N PHE A 70 14.75 -0.73 5.63
CA PHE A 70 13.74 -1.26 4.72
C PHE A 70 12.40 -1.58 5.40
N PHE A 71 12.32 -1.76 6.72
CA PHE A 71 11.03 -1.88 7.42
C PHE A 71 10.27 -0.55 7.56
N ALA A 72 10.88 0.59 7.20
CA ALA A 72 10.22 1.88 7.22
C ALA A 72 9.06 1.98 6.20
N TRP A 73 9.03 1.10 5.19
CA TRP A 73 8.02 1.13 4.14
C TRP A 73 7.15 -0.12 4.09
N ALA A 74 5.86 0.07 3.81
CA ALA A 74 4.94 -1.03 3.56
C ALA A 74 5.29 -1.78 2.25
N SER A 75 4.93 -3.07 2.15
CA SER A 75 5.27 -3.89 0.97
C SER A 75 4.77 -3.30 -0.37
N GLY A 76 3.63 -2.61 -0.39
CA GLY A 76 3.13 -1.96 -1.61
C GLY A 76 4.00 -0.76 -2.05
N THR A 77 4.60 -0.07 -1.08
CA THR A 77 5.55 1.01 -1.34
C THR A 77 6.86 0.45 -1.89
N HIS A 78 7.37 -0.67 -1.35
CA HIS A 78 8.53 -1.36 -1.93
C HIS A 78 8.30 -1.76 -3.40
N GLU A 79 7.14 -2.31 -3.74
CA GLU A 79 6.81 -2.66 -5.14
C GLU A 79 6.79 -1.42 -6.04
N THR A 80 6.20 -0.33 -5.56
CA THR A 80 6.09 0.94 -6.29
C THR A 80 7.47 1.56 -6.53
N TYR A 81 8.26 1.69 -5.47
CA TYR A 81 9.60 2.27 -5.51
C TYR A 81 10.58 1.40 -6.29
N GLY A 82 10.57 0.08 -6.11
CA GLY A 82 11.39 -0.83 -6.92
C GLY A 82 10.96 -0.89 -8.39
N SER A 83 9.70 -0.59 -8.72
CA SER A 83 9.30 -0.36 -10.12
C SER A 83 9.87 0.94 -10.67
N GLY A 84 9.84 2.02 -9.88
CA GLY A 84 10.49 3.29 -10.22
C GLY A 84 12.00 3.15 -10.42
N LEU A 85 12.67 2.39 -9.55
CA LEU A 85 14.10 2.11 -9.63
C LEU A 85 14.47 1.32 -10.89
N LEU A 86 13.64 0.36 -11.31
CA LEU A 86 13.82 -0.32 -12.59
C LEU A 86 13.83 0.67 -13.77
N ILE A 87 12.85 1.58 -13.81
CA ILE A 87 12.74 2.57 -14.88
C ILE A 87 13.97 3.47 -14.92
N TYR A 88 14.50 3.85 -13.75
CA TYR A 88 15.75 4.61 -13.64
C TYR A 88 16.95 3.87 -14.24
N HIS A 89 17.16 2.60 -13.90
CA HIS A 89 18.28 1.85 -14.46
C HIS A 89 18.12 1.53 -15.94
N VAL A 90 16.90 1.30 -16.43
CA VAL A 90 16.62 1.18 -17.87
C VAL A 90 16.98 2.48 -18.59
N PHE A 91 16.61 3.63 -18.02
CA PHE A 91 17.01 4.94 -18.53
C PHE A 91 18.54 5.09 -18.58
N CYS A 92 19.24 4.72 -17.49
CA CYS A 92 20.71 4.76 -17.45
C CYS A 92 21.36 3.84 -18.48
N ASP A 93 20.85 2.62 -18.63
CA ASP A 93 21.33 1.65 -19.63
C ASP A 93 21.12 2.18 -21.06
N GLY A 94 19.97 2.79 -21.34
CA GLY A 94 19.64 3.38 -22.64
C GLY A 94 20.46 4.63 -22.99
N ARG A 95 20.93 5.37 -21.98
CA ARG A 95 21.82 6.55 -22.15
C ARG A 95 23.31 6.22 -22.03
N GLY A 96 23.67 4.96 -21.83
CA GLY A 96 25.07 4.54 -21.67
C GLY A 96 25.73 5.07 -20.40
N ILE A 97 24.97 5.42 -19.37
CA ILE A 97 25.52 5.95 -18.12
C ILE A 97 26.21 4.81 -17.35
N PRO A 98 27.52 4.91 -17.06
CA PRO A 98 28.25 3.84 -16.36
C PRO A 98 27.74 3.69 -14.92
N GLU A 99 27.85 2.48 -14.36
CA GLU A 99 27.29 2.18 -13.03
C GLU A 99 27.87 3.07 -11.91
N SER A 100 29.14 3.47 -12.03
CA SER A 100 29.82 4.41 -11.13
C SER A 100 29.20 5.80 -11.08
N GLN A 101 28.44 6.21 -12.11
CA GLN A 101 27.77 7.51 -12.19
C GLN A 101 26.27 7.44 -11.83
N ARG A 102 25.74 6.24 -11.55
CA ARG A 102 24.33 6.05 -11.18
C ARG A 102 24.08 6.27 -9.70
N CYS A 103 25.13 6.16 -8.90
CA CYS A 103 25.06 6.31 -7.45
C CYS A 103 26.43 6.75 -6.90
N PRO A 104 26.54 7.91 -6.23
CA PRO A 104 25.48 8.89 -5.96
C PRO A 104 24.94 9.55 -7.23
N ALA A 105 23.62 9.65 -7.37
CA ALA A 105 23.00 10.30 -8.51
C ALA A 105 23.10 11.84 -8.39
N SER A 106 23.58 12.51 -9.44
CA SER A 106 23.64 13.97 -9.49
C SER A 106 22.26 14.60 -9.74
N SER A 107 22.09 15.86 -9.34
CA SER A 107 20.86 16.63 -9.64
C SER A 107 20.53 16.66 -11.12
N LEU A 108 21.56 16.81 -11.97
CA LEU A 108 21.39 16.81 -13.42
C LEU A 108 20.88 15.46 -13.93
N LEU A 109 21.43 14.35 -13.41
CA LEU A 109 21.02 13.01 -13.79
C LEU A 109 19.56 12.73 -13.42
N ILE A 110 19.16 13.08 -12.20
CA ILE A 110 17.78 12.91 -11.74
C ILE A 110 16.81 13.80 -12.53
N SER A 111 17.18 15.06 -12.78
CA SER A 111 16.38 15.97 -13.61
C SER A 111 16.21 15.44 -15.04
N SER A 112 17.30 14.97 -15.67
CA SER A 112 17.26 14.38 -17.02
C SER A 112 16.39 13.12 -17.06
N PHE A 113 16.48 12.29 -16.03
CA PHE A 113 15.63 11.10 -15.87
C PHE A 113 14.15 11.49 -15.81
N ILE A 114 13.76 12.40 -14.92
CA ILE A 114 12.36 12.83 -14.78
C ILE A 114 11.87 13.49 -16.06
N ALA A 115 12.68 14.36 -16.68
CA ALA A 115 12.34 15.03 -17.93
C ALA A 115 12.11 14.02 -19.07
N THR A 116 12.85 12.91 -19.10
CA THR A 116 12.68 11.85 -20.11
C THR A 116 11.34 11.11 -19.96
N LEU A 117 10.82 11.00 -18.74
CA LEU A 117 9.53 10.38 -18.47
C LEU A 117 8.35 11.35 -18.63
N ALA A 118 8.60 12.66 -18.61
CA ALA A 118 7.59 13.69 -18.77
C ALA A 118 6.84 13.54 -20.11
N GLY A 119 5.54 13.84 -20.11
CA GLY A 119 4.68 13.67 -21.30
C GLY A 119 4.20 12.24 -21.54
N SER A 120 4.91 11.23 -21.06
CA SER A 120 4.52 9.81 -21.20
C SER A 120 3.83 9.26 -19.95
N TYR A 121 4.19 9.77 -18.77
CA TYR A 121 3.70 9.29 -17.49
C TYR A 121 2.88 10.33 -16.73
N SER A 122 2.06 9.86 -15.79
CA SER A 122 1.34 10.72 -14.86
C SER A 122 2.29 11.38 -13.86
N GLY A 123 1.93 12.56 -13.34
CA GLY A 123 2.75 13.26 -12.34
C GLY A 123 3.04 12.40 -11.10
N SER A 124 2.06 11.63 -10.60
CA SER A 124 2.27 10.73 -9.46
C SER A 124 3.23 9.59 -9.78
N THR A 125 3.24 9.10 -11.02
CA THR A 125 4.23 8.10 -11.46
C THR A 125 5.64 8.68 -11.44
N LEU A 126 5.84 9.91 -11.90
CA LEU A 126 7.14 10.59 -11.86
C LEU A 126 7.65 10.74 -10.42
N THR A 127 6.78 11.20 -9.52
CA THR A 127 7.11 11.32 -8.08
C THR A 127 7.48 9.98 -7.46
N ASN A 128 6.77 8.91 -7.82
CA ASN A 128 7.08 7.56 -7.35
C ASN A 128 8.42 7.05 -7.89
N CYS A 129 8.75 7.35 -9.15
CA CYS A 129 10.05 7.00 -9.74
C CYS A 129 11.20 7.71 -9.02
N TYR A 130 11.08 9.04 -8.85
CA TYR A 130 12.03 9.83 -8.06
C TYR A 130 12.20 9.29 -6.64
N SER A 131 11.08 9.05 -5.95
CA SER A 131 11.09 8.53 -4.58
C SER A 131 11.74 7.15 -4.49
N GLY A 132 11.57 6.30 -5.51
CA GLY A 132 12.23 4.99 -5.58
C GLY A 132 13.74 5.10 -5.70
N VAL A 133 14.26 6.03 -6.51
CA VAL A 133 15.71 6.27 -6.60
C VAL A 133 16.26 6.80 -5.27
N ARG A 134 15.55 7.74 -4.62
CA ARG A 134 15.93 8.25 -3.30
C ARG A 134 15.91 7.17 -2.22
N ALA A 135 14.85 6.35 -2.19
CA ALA A 135 14.68 5.25 -1.24
C ALA A 135 15.67 4.10 -1.48
N TRP A 136 16.33 4.06 -2.64
CA TRP A 136 17.47 3.19 -2.88
C TRP A 136 18.76 3.78 -2.31
N HIS A 137 19.01 5.09 -2.48
CA HIS A 137 20.25 5.72 -1.99
C HIS A 137 20.35 5.74 -0.45
N VAL A 138 19.26 6.09 0.24
CA VAL A 138 19.29 6.34 1.69
C VAL A 138 19.63 5.08 2.51
N PRO A 139 18.99 3.92 2.29
CA PRO A 139 19.32 2.71 3.04
C PRO A 139 20.77 2.28 2.83
N HIS A 140 21.28 2.37 1.61
CA HIS A 140 22.67 2.05 1.27
C HIS A 140 23.70 3.08 1.81
N SER A 141 23.28 3.99 2.69
CA SER A 141 24.10 5.06 3.30
C SER A 141 24.84 5.93 2.30
N ILE A 142 24.24 6.16 1.14
CA ILE A 142 24.76 7.12 0.17
C ILE A 142 24.14 8.49 0.43
N GLN A 143 25.00 9.50 0.51
CA GLN A 143 24.56 10.88 0.67
C GLN A 143 23.64 11.28 -0.48
N TRP A 144 22.44 11.74 -0.11
CA TRP A 144 21.46 12.28 -1.06
C TRP A 144 21.60 13.80 -1.14
N SER A 145 22.45 14.29 -2.05
CA SER A 145 22.80 15.70 -2.21
C SER A 145 22.14 16.36 -3.44
N VAL A 146 20.92 15.96 -3.77
CA VAL A 146 20.19 16.49 -4.92
C VAL A 146 19.55 17.83 -4.59
N GLU A 147 19.62 18.79 -5.52
CA GLU A 147 19.01 20.11 -5.39
C GLU A 147 17.48 20.01 -5.47
N GLN A 148 16.82 20.00 -4.32
CA GLN A 148 15.38 19.71 -4.24
C GLN A 148 14.52 20.72 -5.00
N ALA A 149 14.88 22.00 -5.01
CA ALA A 149 14.13 23.04 -5.74
C ALA A 149 14.09 22.78 -7.25
N ALA A 150 15.22 22.38 -7.84
CA ALA A 150 15.30 22.01 -9.25
C ALA A 150 14.45 20.76 -9.54
N ILE A 151 14.50 19.74 -8.68
CA ILE A 151 13.68 18.54 -8.83
C ILE A 151 12.18 18.85 -8.75
N ASP A 152 11.76 19.67 -7.79
CA ASP A 152 10.37 20.05 -7.62
C ASP A 152 9.85 20.81 -8.84
N ALA A 153 10.68 21.69 -9.43
CA ALA A 153 10.36 22.38 -10.66
C ALA A 153 10.15 21.41 -11.84
N VAL A 154 11.05 20.42 -12.00
CA VAL A 154 10.95 19.43 -13.08
C VAL A 154 9.77 18.48 -12.87
N LEU A 155 9.50 18.04 -11.62
CA LEU A 155 8.31 17.24 -11.30
C LEU A 155 7.02 18.00 -11.58
N LYS A 156 6.97 19.29 -11.22
CA LYS A 156 5.82 20.16 -11.52
C LYS A 156 5.62 20.32 -13.01
N ALA A 157 6.69 20.57 -13.77
CA ALA A 157 6.64 20.63 -15.23
C ALA A 157 6.15 19.30 -15.83
N GLY A 158 6.68 18.17 -15.37
CA GLY A 158 6.26 16.84 -15.80
C GLY A 158 4.78 16.54 -15.50
N ALA A 159 4.27 16.97 -14.34
CA ALA A 159 2.85 16.84 -13.99
C ALA A 159 1.95 17.69 -14.90
N THR A 160 2.39 18.89 -15.28
CA THR A 160 1.68 19.74 -16.26
C THR A 160 1.63 19.08 -17.64
N LEU A 161 2.76 18.50 -18.06
CA LEU A 161 2.89 17.79 -19.34
C LEU A 161 2.23 16.41 -19.35
N ALA A 162 1.75 15.91 -18.21
CA ALA A 162 1.16 14.57 -18.12
C ALA A 162 0.02 14.39 -19.14
N PRO A 163 -0.03 13.25 -19.86
CA PRO A 163 -0.96 13.05 -20.94
C PRO A 163 -2.40 13.06 -20.40
N GLN A 164 -3.34 13.62 -21.18
CA GLN A 164 -4.74 13.73 -20.75
C GLN A 164 -5.36 12.36 -20.44
N SER A 165 -4.93 11.30 -21.15
CA SER A 165 -5.32 9.91 -20.88
C SER A 165 -4.96 9.44 -19.47
N SER A 166 -3.95 10.03 -18.81
CA SER A 166 -3.57 9.71 -17.43
C SER A 166 -4.44 10.42 -16.38
N LYS A 167 -5.15 11.48 -16.77
CA LYS A 167 -6.01 12.27 -15.88
C LYS A 167 -7.40 11.64 -15.87
N ARG A 168 -7.78 11.03 -14.73
CA ARG A 168 -9.13 10.50 -14.55
C ARG A 168 -10.11 11.62 -14.19
N LYS A 169 -11.28 11.64 -14.83
CA LYS A 169 -12.39 12.49 -14.42
C LYS A 169 -12.76 12.21 -12.97
N LYS A 170 -13.16 13.25 -12.23
CA LYS A 170 -13.67 13.10 -10.86
C LYS A 170 -14.86 12.13 -10.89
N ARG A 171 -14.80 11.09 -10.07
CA ARG A 171 -15.89 10.12 -9.94
C ARG A 171 -17.03 10.77 -9.16
N LEU A 172 -18.27 10.48 -9.56
CA LEU A 172 -19.44 10.85 -8.78
C LEU A 172 -19.40 10.13 -7.42
N PRO A 173 -19.90 10.76 -6.34
CA PRO A 173 -20.00 10.09 -5.05
C PRO A 173 -20.97 8.90 -5.16
N TYR A 174 -20.73 7.87 -4.35
CA TYR A 174 -21.76 6.86 -4.11
C TYR A 174 -22.90 7.51 -3.32
N THR A 175 -24.14 7.22 -3.68
CA THR A 175 -25.33 7.70 -2.99
C THR A 175 -26.13 6.53 -2.42
N VAL A 176 -27.08 6.83 -1.54
CA VAL A 176 -27.95 5.80 -0.94
C VAL A 176 -28.77 5.09 -2.01
N GLU A 177 -29.20 5.81 -3.05
CA GLU A 177 -29.95 5.25 -4.18
C GLU A 177 -29.11 4.21 -4.92
N VAL A 178 -27.81 4.46 -5.12
CA VAL A 178 -26.90 3.48 -5.72
C VAL A 178 -26.80 2.23 -4.84
N LEU A 179 -26.72 2.40 -3.52
CA LEU A 179 -26.71 1.28 -2.58
C LEU A 179 -27.99 0.45 -2.67
N LEU A 180 -29.16 1.09 -2.74
CA LEU A 180 -30.46 0.39 -2.85
C LEU A 180 -30.59 -0.38 -4.18
N ILE A 181 -30.07 0.17 -5.28
CA ILE A 181 -30.01 -0.53 -6.57
C ILE A 181 -29.14 -1.79 -6.43
N ILE A 182 -27.96 -1.68 -5.80
CA ILE A 182 -27.09 -2.84 -5.57
C ILE A 182 -27.80 -3.89 -4.70
N LEU A 183 -28.46 -3.46 -3.62
CA LEU A 183 -29.21 -4.37 -2.73
C LEU A 183 -30.26 -5.17 -3.49
N HIS A 184 -30.98 -4.56 -4.44
CA HIS A 184 -32.01 -5.25 -5.20
C HIS A 184 -31.47 -6.41 -6.04
N HIS A 185 -30.18 -6.38 -6.40
CA HIS A 185 -29.50 -7.45 -7.14
C HIS A 185 -28.83 -8.50 -6.22
N LEU A 186 -28.83 -8.30 -4.91
CA LEU A 186 -28.23 -9.23 -3.94
C LEU A 186 -29.31 -10.11 -3.32
N ASN A 187 -29.02 -11.42 -3.21
CA ASN A 187 -29.86 -12.33 -2.46
C ASN A 187 -29.34 -12.45 -1.01
N LEU A 188 -29.93 -11.70 -0.08
CA LEU A 188 -29.50 -11.70 1.33
C LEU A 188 -29.70 -13.05 2.05
N SER A 189 -30.37 -14.03 1.44
CA SER A 189 -30.41 -15.40 1.96
C SER A 189 -29.08 -16.14 1.73
N LEU A 190 -28.26 -15.68 0.78
CA LEU A 190 -26.93 -16.22 0.52
C LEU A 190 -25.89 -15.54 1.44
N PRO A 191 -25.07 -16.31 2.18
CA PRO A 191 -24.10 -15.75 3.11
C PRO A 191 -23.09 -14.79 2.48
N PHE A 192 -22.69 -15.04 1.23
CA PHE A 192 -21.76 -14.18 0.49
C PHE A 192 -22.37 -12.81 0.19
N ASP A 193 -23.55 -12.78 -0.42
CA ASP A 193 -24.27 -11.56 -0.76
C ASP A 193 -24.61 -10.74 0.49
N ALA A 194 -25.02 -11.40 1.57
CA ALA A 194 -25.25 -10.77 2.86
C ALA A 194 -23.96 -10.12 3.42
N ALA A 195 -22.81 -10.78 3.28
CA ALA A 195 -21.52 -10.23 3.69
C ALA A 195 -21.09 -9.05 2.81
N VAL A 196 -21.32 -9.11 1.49
CA VAL A 196 -21.08 -7.99 0.56
C VAL A 196 -21.93 -6.78 0.95
N TRP A 197 -23.23 -6.99 1.22
CA TRP A 197 -24.13 -5.91 1.64
C TRP A 197 -23.72 -5.30 2.98
N ALA A 198 -23.40 -6.11 3.97
CA ALA A 198 -22.93 -5.64 5.28
C ALA A 198 -21.62 -4.84 5.18
N CYS A 199 -20.69 -5.29 4.32
CA CYS A 199 -19.42 -4.62 4.07
C CYS A 199 -19.64 -3.27 3.36
N LEU A 200 -20.43 -3.25 2.29
CA LEU A 200 -20.74 -2.05 1.52
C LEU A 200 -21.40 -0.96 2.38
N THR A 201 -22.43 -1.33 3.15
CA THR A 201 -23.15 -0.39 4.03
C THR A 201 -22.26 0.12 5.16
N SER A 202 -21.46 -0.76 5.78
CA SER A 202 -20.50 -0.36 6.82
C SER A 202 -19.51 0.66 6.27
N ILE A 203 -18.87 0.36 5.13
CA ILE A 203 -17.91 1.25 4.47
C ILE A 203 -18.55 2.60 4.13
N PHE A 204 -19.77 2.59 3.59
CA PHE A 204 -20.48 3.80 3.17
C PHE A 204 -20.74 4.74 4.34
N TYR A 205 -21.33 4.23 5.44
CA TYR A 205 -21.68 5.06 6.59
C TYR A 205 -20.50 5.39 7.50
N SER A 206 -19.45 4.58 7.51
CA SER A 206 -18.22 4.88 8.25
C SER A 206 -17.23 5.75 7.47
N VAL A 207 -17.44 5.92 6.16
CA VAL A 207 -16.46 6.53 5.25
C VAL A 207 -15.10 5.82 5.34
N ALA A 208 -15.12 4.50 5.54
CA ALA A 208 -13.90 3.70 5.67
C ALA A 208 -13.28 3.37 4.32
N ARG A 209 -12.02 2.94 4.31
CA ARG A 209 -11.43 2.38 3.11
C ARG A 209 -11.86 0.92 2.94
N VAL A 210 -12.07 0.49 1.70
CA VAL A 210 -12.41 -0.91 1.37
C VAL A 210 -11.40 -1.90 1.96
N GLY A 211 -10.11 -1.55 1.97
CA GLY A 211 -9.05 -2.39 2.53
C GLY A 211 -9.07 -2.54 4.06
N GLU A 212 -9.90 -1.80 4.78
CA GLU A 212 -10.08 -1.96 6.24
C GLU A 212 -11.09 -3.06 6.57
N PHE A 213 -11.99 -3.39 5.63
CA PHE A 213 -13.06 -4.38 5.81
C PHE A 213 -12.87 -5.63 4.92
N THR A 214 -11.93 -5.60 3.99
CA THR A 214 -11.69 -6.69 3.04
C THR A 214 -10.22 -7.06 2.98
N VAL A 215 -9.95 -8.33 2.66
CA VAL A 215 -8.61 -8.84 2.41
C VAL A 215 -8.28 -8.80 0.92
N ARG A 216 -7.01 -8.64 0.57
CA ARG A 216 -6.56 -8.48 -0.83
C ARG A 216 -6.85 -9.71 -1.70
N THR A 217 -6.77 -10.91 -1.13
CA THR A 217 -7.07 -12.18 -1.81
C THR A 217 -7.80 -13.13 -0.85
N LEU A 218 -8.48 -14.13 -1.41
CA LEU A 218 -9.15 -15.19 -0.64
C LEU A 218 -8.21 -15.91 0.34
N THR A 219 -6.92 -16.02 -0.02
CA THR A 219 -5.89 -16.69 0.79
C THR A 219 -5.13 -15.76 1.74
N SER A 220 -5.43 -14.46 1.73
CA SER A 220 -4.76 -13.47 2.58
C SER A 220 -5.39 -13.36 3.97
N PHE A 221 -6.45 -14.11 4.25
CA PHE A 221 -7.08 -14.10 5.57
C PHE A 221 -6.16 -14.71 6.62
N ASN A 222 -5.89 -13.97 7.69
CA ASN A 222 -5.12 -14.45 8.83
C ASN A 222 -5.95 -14.20 10.11
N PRO A 223 -6.37 -15.27 10.84
CA PRO A 223 -7.25 -15.15 12.01
C PRO A 223 -6.60 -14.43 13.20
N ILE A 224 -5.27 -14.28 13.21
CA ILE A 224 -4.55 -13.56 14.27
C ILE A 224 -4.72 -12.05 14.13
N ILE A 225 -4.77 -11.55 12.89
CA ILE A 225 -4.80 -10.10 12.60
C ILE A 225 -6.16 -9.61 12.10
N HIS A 226 -6.98 -10.50 11.52
CA HIS A 226 -8.26 -10.14 10.94
C HIS A 226 -9.42 -10.52 11.86
N VAL A 227 -10.36 -9.58 12.02
CA VAL A 227 -11.53 -9.74 12.87
C VAL A 227 -12.51 -10.74 12.25
N THR A 228 -13.05 -11.64 13.07
CA THR A 228 -14.11 -12.58 12.71
C THR A 228 -15.34 -12.34 13.58
N ARG A 229 -16.45 -13.01 13.25
CA ARG A 229 -17.67 -12.99 14.07
C ARG A 229 -17.43 -13.46 15.51
N SER A 230 -16.48 -14.36 15.75
CA SER A 230 -16.15 -14.85 17.10
C SER A 230 -15.48 -13.78 17.98
N HIS A 231 -14.96 -12.71 17.38
CA HIS A 231 -14.36 -11.59 18.11
C HIS A 231 -15.38 -10.53 18.53
N ILE A 232 -16.63 -10.62 18.07
CA ILE A 232 -17.69 -9.67 18.44
C ILE A 232 -18.17 -9.99 19.86
N ARG A 233 -18.10 -9.02 20.76
CA ARG A 233 -18.68 -9.14 22.11
C ARG A 233 -19.68 -8.02 22.37
N ARG A 234 -20.78 -8.36 23.04
CA ARG A 234 -21.74 -7.37 23.53
C ARG A 234 -21.20 -6.79 24.82
N VAL A 235 -20.83 -5.51 24.80
CA VAL A 235 -20.43 -4.79 26.01
C VAL A 235 -21.66 -4.07 26.55
N GLY A 236 -22.22 -4.57 27.64
CA GLY A 236 -23.28 -3.87 28.37
C GLY A 236 -22.73 -2.61 29.01
N ARG A 237 -23.31 -1.44 28.70
CA ARG A 237 -23.12 -0.27 29.55
C ARG A 237 -23.98 -0.44 30.79
N LYS A 238 -23.45 -0.06 31.97
CA LYS A 238 -24.21 -0.11 33.23
C LYS A 238 -25.44 0.81 33.24
N HIS A 239 -25.48 1.86 32.40
CA HIS A 239 -26.67 2.69 32.17
C HIS A 239 -26.77 3.17 30.71
N GLY A 240 -27.87 2.82 30.03
CA GLY A 240 -28.19 3.18 28.63
C GLY A 240 -28.27 1.97 27.66
N PRO A 241 -28.92 2.12 26.49
CA PRO A 241 -29.21 0.99 25.59
C PRO A 241 -27.92 0.27 25.14
N ALA A 242 -28.01 -1.05 25.02
CA ALA A 242 -26.91 -1.94 24.69
C ALA A 242 -26.21 -1.49 23.40
N LYS A 243 -24.88 -1.32 23.45
CA LYS A 243 -24.07 -1.03 22.26
C LYS A 243 -23.33 -2.30 21.86
N ILE A 244 -23.48 -2.68 20.59
CA ILE A 244 -22.55 -3.63 19.97
C ILE A 244 -21.29 -2.81 19.64
N LEU A 245 -20.24 -2.98 20.44
CA LEU A 245 -18.93 -2.42 20.15
C LEU A 245 -18.08 -3.55 19.56
N PRO A 246 -17.59 -3.43 18.31
CA PRO A 246 -16.47 -4.25 17.90
C PRO A 246 -15.30 -3.91 18.84
N ILE A 247 -14.64 -4.94 19.39
CA ILE A 247 -13.41 -4.74 20.15
C ILE A 247 -12.35 -4.31 19.14
N TRP A 248 -12.14 -3.01 19.01
CA TRP A 248 -11.01 -2.42 18.28
C TRP A 248 -9.78 -2.27 19.20
N GLU A 249 -9.71 -3.05 20.29
CA GLU A 249 -8.58 -3.10 21.23
C GLU A 249 -7.64 -4.26 20.90
N HIS A 250 -7.35 -4.48 19.62
CA HIS A 250 -6.21 -5.31 19.21
C HIS A 250 -4.97 -4.42 19.13
N PRO A 251 -3.80 -4.80 19.68
CA PRO A 251 -2.63 -3.92 19.83
C PRO A 251 -2.00 -3.42 18.51
N ALA A 252 -2.58 -3.74 17.35
CA ALA A 252 -2.02 -3.46 16.03
C ALA A 252 -2.87 -2.52 15.14
N ILE A 253 -3.99 -1.97 15.61
CA ILE A 253 -4.85 -1.12 14.76
C ILE A 253 -5.21 0.20 15.49
N THR A 254 -4.76 1.32 14.92
CA THR A 254 -5.05 2.67 15.37
C THR A 254 -6.55 2.96 15.29
N ARG A 255 -7.14 3.47 16.39
CA ARG A 255 -8.57 3.78 16.58
C ARG A 255 -9.18 4.54 15.39
N VAL A 256 -10.15 3.94 14.70
CA VAL A 256 -11.10 4.68 13.85
C VAL A 256 -12.36 4.98 14.69
N ARG A 257 -12.61 6.27 14.95
CA ARG A 257 -13.81 6.72 15.66
C ARG A 257 -14.97 6.79 14.67
N LEU A 258 -15.87 5.79 14.71
CA LEU A 258 -17.11 5.84 13.92
C LEU A 258 -18.02 7.00 14.42
N PRO A 259 -18.66 7.75 13.51
CA PRO A 259 -19.71 8.69 13.90
C PRO A 259 -20.90 7.94 14.52
N LYS A 260 -21.59 8.60 15.46
CA LYS A 260 -22.83 8.09 16.06
C LYS A 260 -23.89 7.98 14.96
N VAL A 261 -24.12 6.78 14.44
CA VAL A 261 -25.33 6.49 13.66
C VAL A 261 -26.46 6.34 14.67
N ALA A 262 -27.35 7.33 14.72
CA ALA A 262 -28.65 7.15 15.36
C ALA A 262 -29.44 6.16 14.49
N CYS A 263 -29.86 5.03 15.06
CA CYS A 263 -30.88 4.19 14.43
C CYS A 263 -32.19 4.99 14.40
N PRO A 264 -32.84 5.17 13.23
CA PRO A 264 -34.24 5.54 13.21
C PRO A 264 -35.05 4.32 13.65
N ASP A 265 -35.77 4.48 14.75
CA ASP A 265 -36.88 3.69 15.28
C ASP A 265 -36.76 2.17 15.35
N ALA A 266 -36.51 1.73 16.60
CA ALA A 266 -36.89 0.43 17.11
C ALA A 266 -38.43 0.32 17.19
N SER A 267 -39.06 -0.21 16.15
CA SER A 267 -40.45 -0.70 16.23
C SER A 267 -40.70 -1.87 15.28
N ILE A 268 -39.87 -2.92 15.38
CA ILE A 268 -40.28 -4.26 14.94
C ILE A 268 -40.07 -5.20 16.12
N HIS A 269 -41.13 -5.38 16.90
CA HIS A 269 -41.25 -6.39 17.93
C HIS A 269 -41.31 -7.76 17.24
N CYS A 270 -40.17 -8.45 17.15
CA CYS A 270 -40.13 -9.86 16.80
C CYS A 270 -40.44 -10.66 18.08
N SER A 271 -41.73 -10.88 18.33
CA SER A 271 -42.23 -11.81 19.34
C SER A 271 -43.24 -12.71 18.64
N ARG A 272 -42.81 -13.90 18.22
CA ARG A 272 -43.67 -15.07 18.03
C ARG A 272 -42.80 -16.32 18.02
N THR A 273 -42.74 -16.92 19.20
CA THR A 273 -42.50 -18.35 19.41
C THR A 273 -43.49 -19.17 18.57
N MET A 274 -42.98 -20.26 18.01
CA MET A 274 -43.78 -21.39 17.53
C MET A 274 -44.79 -21.78 18.62
N ASP A 275 -46.07 -21.85 18.26
CA ASP A 275 -47.01 -22.92 18.63
C ASP A 275 -48.39 -22.63 18.00
N ASP A 276 -49.03 -23.71 17.54
CA ASP A 276 -50.44 -23.89 17.17
C ASP A 276 -51.05 -23.14 15.96
N PHE A 277 -51.04 -23.82 14.81
CA PHE A 277 -52.08 -23.65 13.78
C PHE A 277 -53.03 -24.86 13.83
N SER A 278 -54.16 -24.69 14.51
CA SER A 278 -55.33 -25.55 14.35
C SER A 278 -56.22 -25.03 13.23
N VAL A 279 -56.74 -25.98 12.47
CA VAL A 279 -57.60 -25.88 11.30
C VAL A 279 -58.98 -25.28 11.65
N GLY A 280 -59.52 -24.43 10.77
CA GLY A 280 -60.91 -24.00 10.82
C GLY A 280 -61.37 -23.21 9.58
N ARG A 281 -62.26 -23.84 8.78
CA ARG A 281 -63.07 -23.29 7.68
C ARG A 281 -63.85 -22.04 8.12
N VAL A 282 -64.25 -21.11 7.24
CA VAL A 282 -65.17 -21.21 6.09
C VAL A 282 -64.80 -20.19 5.03
#